data_AF-A0A8K0K3C9-F1
#
_entry.id   AF-A0A8K0K3C9-F1
#
_cell.length_a   1.000
_cell.length_b   1.000
_cell.length_c   1.000
_cell.angle_alpha   90.00
_cell.angle_beta   90.00
_cell.angle_gamma   90.00
#
_symmetry.space_group_name_H-M   'P 1'
#
loop_
_entity.id
_entity.type
_entity.pdbx_description
1 polymer ?
#
loop_
_entity_poly.entity_id
_entity_poly.type
_entity_poly.pdbx_seq_one_letter_code
_entity_poly.pdbx_strand_id
1 'polypeptide(L)'
;MSTNFNVKCLDIIVGVMKSRRLEWAGRGVKMSRERWPKIAMDTIPAGKRPAGRPRKRWIDGVKEHLQLLGAWEEWQQTANNRKE
;
A
#
# COMPACT_ATOMS: atom_id res chain seq x y z
N MET A 1 6.71 -35.49 4.47
CA MET A 1 5.91 -34.56 5.31
C MET A 1 6.69 -33.26 5.56
N SER A 2 6.76 -32.34 4.59
CA SER A 2 7.48 -31.05 4.77
C SER A 2 6.86 -29.88 3.98
N THR A 3 5.59 -30.01 3.59
CA THR A 3 4.87 -29.00 2.80
C THR A 3 4.10 -28.02 3.69
N ASN A 4 3.56 -28.47 4.83
CA ASN A 4 2.68 -27.67 5.68
C ASN A 4 3.37 -26.53 6.47
N PHE A 5 4.65 -26.70 6.83
CA PHE A 5 5.39 -25.67 7.57
C PHE A 5 5.81 -24.50 6.67
N ASN A 6 6.21 -24.82 5.43
CA ASN A 6 6.66 -23.84 4.45
C ASN A 6 5.50 -22.94 3.96
N VAL A 7 4.32 -23.53 3.75
CA VAL A 7 3.10 -22.79 3.36
C VAL A 7 2.64 -21.84 4.47
N LYS A 8 2.56 -22.30 5.73
CA LYS A 8 2.14 -21.44 6.86
C LYS A 8 3.10 -20.26 7.12
N CYS A 9 4.41 -20.49 7.00
CA CYS A 9 5.39 -19.44 7.23
C CYS A 9 5.34 -18.38 6.11
N LEU A 10 5.16 -18.82 4.85
CA LEU A 10 4.98 -17.93 3.72
C LEU A 10 3.73 -17.04 3.88
N ASP A 11 2.63 -17.62 4.36
CA ASP A 11 1.39 -16.87 4.64
C ASP A 11 1.59 -15.79 5.71
N ILE A 12 2.34 -16.09 6.78
CA ILE A 12 2.67 -15.12 7.83
C ILE A 12 3.52 -13.98 7.26
N ILE A 13 4.58 -14.30 6.51
CA ILE A 13 5.48 -13.29 5.92
C ILE A 13 4.71 -12.39 4.96
N VAL A 14 3.89 -12.98 4.08
CA VAL A 14 3.04 -12.24 3.15
C VAL A 14 2.05 -11.36 3.92
N GLY A 15 1.43 -11.86 4.99
CA GLY A 15 0.56 -11.10 5.88
C GLY A 15 1.26 -9.87 6.45
N VAL A 16 2.44 -10.03 7.04
CA VAL A 16 3.24 -8.92 7.59
C VAL A 16 3.58 -7.89 6.51
N MET A 17 4.00 -8.32 5.32
CA MET A 17 4.30 -7.42 4.21
C MET A 17 3.08 -6.60 3.76
N LYS A 18 1.89 -7.21 3.73
CA LYS A 18 0.63 -6.53 3.38
C LYS A 18 0.27 -5.49 4.43
N SER A 19 0.30 -5.86 5.72
CA SER A 19 0.01 -4.95 6.83
C SER A 19 0.95 -3.74 6.84
N ARG A 20 2.27 -3.98 6.69
CA ARG A 20 3.27 -2.91 6.70
C ARG A 20 3.11 -1.94 5.53
N ARG A 21 2.63 -2.42 4.37
CA ARG A 21 2.28 -1.57 3.23
C ARG A 21 1.13 -0.62 3.57
N LEU A 22 0.08 -1.13 4.21
CA LEU A 22 -1.07 -0.32 4.63
C LEU A 22 -0.67 0.69 5.73
N GLU A 23 0.16 0.29 6.69
CA GLU A 23 0.71 1.20 7.72
C GLU A 23 1.47 2.37 7.08
N TRP A 24 2.34 2.09 6.10
CA TRP A 24 3.07 3.13 5.37
C TRP A 24 2.14 4.02 4.55
N ALA A 25 1.10 3.47 3.93
CA ALA A 25 0.10 4.25 3.21
C ALA A 25 -0.62 5.22 4.14
N GLY A 26 -1.08 4.75 5.30
CA GLY A 26 -1.70 5.61 6.31
C GLY A 26 -0.74 6.66 6.86
N ARG A 27 0.53 6.31 7.12
CA ARG A 27 1.55 7.27 7.53
C ARG A 27 1.80 8.33 6.46
N GLY A 28 1.85 7.92 5.19
CA GLY A 28 2.02 8.77 4.02
C GLY A 28 0.90 9.81 3.90
N VAL A 29 -0.36 9.38 4.06
CA VAL A 29 -1.54 10.27 4.06
C VAL A 29 -1.42 11.36 5.13
N LYS A 30 -0.91 11.02 6.32
CA LYS A 30 -0.71 11.94 7.45
C LYS A 30 0.51 12.86 7.34
N MET A 31 1.35 12.70 6.32
CA MET A 31 2.53 13.55 6.17
C MET A 31 2.16 14.94 5.64
N SER A 32 2.92 15.95 6.07
CA SER A 32 2.84 17.30 5.50
C SER A 32 3.07 17.29 4.00
N ARG A 33 2.37 18.18 3.27
CA ARG A 33 2.43 18.27 1.80
C ARG A 33 3.80 18.69 1.27
N GLU A 34 4.62 19.34 2.10
CA GLU A 34 5.97 19.79 1.77
C GLU A 34 6.99 18.66 1.85
N ARG A 35 6.63 17.50 2.45
CA ARG A 35 7.55 16.37 2.57
C ARG A 35 7.61 15.57 1.29
N TRP A 36 8.82 15.26 0.84
CA TRP A 36 9.08 14.44 -0.35
C TRP A 36 8.25 13.16 -0.47
N PRO A 37 8.04 12.34 0.57
CA PRO A 37 7.22 11.14 0.44
C PRO A 37 5.75 11.45 0.11
N LYS A 38 5.19 12.55 0.66
CA LYS A 38 3.82 12.98 0.38
C LYS A 38 3.70 13.45 -1.07
N ILE A 39 4.65 14.28 -1.50
CA ILE A 39 4.73 14.77 -2.88
C ILE A 39 4.82 13.57 -3.84
N ALA A 40 5.72 12.62 -3.59
CA ALA A 40 5.90 11.44 -4.43
C ALA A 40 4.66 10.54 -4.49
N MET A 41 3.91 10.42 -3.38
CA MET A 41 2.66 9.65 -3.33
C MET A 41 1.52 10.31 -4.11
N ASP A 42 1.40 11.64 -4.02
CA ASP A 42 0.31 12.40 -4.64
C ASP A 42 0.59 12.71 -6.13
N THR A 43 1.85 12.69 -6.55
CA THR A 43 2.24 13.03 -7.92
C THR A 43 1.87 11.94 -8.91
N ILE A 44 1.13 12.32 -9.95
CA ILE A 44 0.88 11.49 -11.14
C ILE A 44 1.90 11.90 -12.21
N PRO A 45 2.96 11.11 -12.47
CA PRO A 45 3.96 11.48 -13.46
C PRO A 45 3.35 11.49 -14.87
N ALA A 46 3.57 12.59 -15.60
CA ALA A 46 3.14 12.75 -16.98
C ALA A 46 3.98 11.90 -17.95
N GLY A 47 3.39 11.58 -19.11
CA GLY A 47 4.08 10.89 -20.21
C GLY A 47 3.88 9.37 -20.28
N LYS A 48 4.47 8.76 -21.32
CA LYS A 48 4.41 7.30 -21.56
C LYS A 48 5.55 6.62 -20.79
N ARG A 49 5.21 5.66 -19.95
CA ARG A 49 6.22 4.88 -19.21
C ARG A 49 7.00 3.98 -20.18
N PRO A 50 8.33 3.81 -19.96
CA PRO A 50 9.14 2.94 -20.79
C PRO A 50 8.64 1.50 -20.73
N ALA A 51 8.78 0.79 -21.85
CA ALA A 51 8.43 -0.63 -21.95
C ALA A 51 9.43 -1.48 -21.15
N GLY A 52 8.95 -2.60 -20.57
CA GLY A 52 9.79 -3.61 -19.91
C GLY A 52 9.49 -3.81 -18.42
N ARG A 53 9.42 -2.74 -17.62
CA ARG A 53 9.15 -2.87 -16.18
C ARG A 53 7.67 -3.16 -15.92
N PRO A 54 7.31 -3.99 -14.91
CA PRO A 54 5.94 -4.13 -14.46
C PRO A 54 5.30 -2.77 -14.23
N ARG A 55 4.12 -2.55 -14.84
CA ARG A 55 3.41 -1.26 -14.80
C ARG A 55 2.74 -0.99 -13.44
N LYS A 56 2.72 -2.00 -12.56
CA LYS A 56 2.08 -1.96 -11.25
C LYS A 56 2.79 -0.98 -10.33
N ARG A 57 2.07 0.05 -9.89
CA ARG A 57 2.56 1.02 -8.91
C ARG A 57 2.41 0.46 -7.51
N TRP A 58 3.19 1.01 -6.59
CA TRP A 58 3.03 0.70 -5.17
C TRP A 58 1.61 1.01 -4.67
N ILE A 59 1.01 2.12 -5.10
CA ILE A 59 -0.37 2.49 -4.75
C ILE A 59 -1.41 1.51 -5.30
N ASP A 60 -1.15 0.87 -6.44
CA ASP A 60 -2.05 -0.17 -6.97
C ASP A 60 -2.05 -1.38 -6.03
N GLY A 61 -0.90 -1.71 -5.44
CA GLY A 61 -0.80 -2.74 -4.40
C GLY A 61 -1.38 -2.33 -3.05
N VAL A 62 -1.54 -1.04 -2.75
CA VAL A 62 -2.30 -0.56 -1.58
C VAL A 62 -3.79 -0.69 -1.86
N LYS A 63 -4.22 -0.30 -3.07
CA LYS A 63 -5.59 -0.42 -3.55
C LYS A 63 -6.11 -1.85 -3.44
N GLU A 64 -5.37 -2.81 -3.99
CA GLU A 64 -5.76 -4.23 -3.92
C GLU A 64 -6.00 -4.69 -2.48
N HIS A 65 -5.12 -4.34 -1.54
CA HIS A 65 -5.26 -4.75 -0.14
C HIS A 65 -6.44 -4.08 0.55
N LEU A 66 -6.69 -2.80 0.28
CA LEU A 66 -7.85 -2.10 0.82
C LEU A 66 -9.16 -2.59 0.22
N GLN A 67 -9.17 -2.97 -1.06
CA GLN A 67 -10.34 -3.57 -1.70
C GLN A 67 -10.67 -4.93 -1.09
N LEU A 68 -9.66 -5.76 -0.78
CA LEU A 68 -9.85 -7.01 -0.04
C LEU A 68 -10.48 -6.79 1.36
N LEU A 69 -10.23 -5.63 1.95
CA LEU A 69 -10.77 -5.25 3.26
C LEU A 69 -12.07 -4.43 3.17
N GLY A 70 -12.59 -4.14 1.97
CA GLY A 70 -13.77 -3.30 1.78
C GLY A 70 -13.57 -1.82 2.18
N ALA A 71 -12.32 -1.35 2.29
CA ALA A 71 -11.98 -0.04 2.84
C ALA A 71 -11.46 0.98 1.80
N TRP A 72 -11.47 0.65 0.51
CA TRP A 72 -10.81 1.47 -0.53
C TRP A 72 -11.43 2.85 -0.76
N GLU A 73 -12.74 3.04 -0.54
CA GLU A 73 -13.39 4.30 -0.90
C GLU A 73 -13.03 5.44 0.05
N GLU A 74 -12.95 5.16 1.35
CA GLU A 74 -12.76 6.17 2.39
C GLU A 74 -11.37 6.17 3.03
N TRP A 75 -10.45 5.28 2.61
CA TRP A 75 -9.21 5.01 3.35
C TRP A 75 -8.34 6.24 3.64
N GLN A 76 -8.32 7.25 2.77
CA GLN A 76 -7.55 8.48 3.00
C GLN A 76 -8.18 9.34 4.10
N GLN A 77 -9.51 9.39 4.14
CA GLN A 77 -10.24 10.08 5.20
C GLN A 77 -10.11 9.30 6.51
N THR A 78 -10.27 7.97 6.46
CA THR A 78 -10.05 7.08 7.62
C THR A 78 -8.63 7.21 8.17
N ALA A 79 -7.62 7.31 7.31
CA ALA A 79 -6.22 7.45 7.73
C ALA A 79 -5.91 8.82 8.36
N ASN A 80 -6.64 9.87 7.97
CA ASN A 80 -6.52 11.21 8.53
C ASN A 80 -7.34 11.40 9.82
N ASN A 81 -8.50 10.74 9.92
CA ASN A 81 -9.36 10.83 11.08
C ASN A 81 -8.73 10.08 12.26
N ARG A 82 -8.18 10.82 13.22
CA ARG A 82 -7.96 10.30 14.59
C ARG A 82 -9.34 10.09 15.19
N LYS A 83 -9.91 8.89 15.10
CA LYS A 83 -10.88 8.49 16.11
C LYS A 83 -10.05 8.20 17.37
N GLU A 84 -10.12 9.12 18.33
CA GLU A 84 -9.80 8.82 19.73
C GLU A 84 -10.71 7.69 20.24
#